data_AF-B0MZN6-F1
#
_entry.id   AF-B0MZN6-F1
#
_cell.length_a   1.000
_cell.length_b   1.000
_cell.length_c   1.000
_cell.angle_alpha   90.00
_cell.angle_beta   90.00
_cell.angle_gamma   90.00
#
_symmetry.space_group_name_H-M   'P 1'
#
loop_
_entity.id
_entity.type
_entity.pdbx_description
1 polymer ?
#
loop_
_entity_poly.entity_id
_entity_poly.type
_entity_poly.pdbx_seq_one_letter_code
_entity_poly.pdbx_strand_id
1 'polypeptide(L)'
;MNIQEKLLSLGVSEKEIVSNLRGAYNTSFFHIYTAGDFNTDLSLISQEDRGTFIHEYIHYWQNIGTLWGLSSSILRYEMMLKLKEEIAVRDEVKLPYSISPTERMKRLDSIFRVGNGFFNDSQFYGVKIDQTKRIEIRTGEKIVEGKNMPVISLIITFENKVTDTLELGAHIIKESMAALYQSLVDPDATHDDIPYNVVKILCKHNYPSLYHNTKLLICCCHAALFSMAPGESLIKLLAKAEKEKITDGMQLFSDYIDQSTITTPQKKSIPIPDFFDGMVNNFLEMLKQNLVAPLDYIKTVLERVRLSNKMLPLLTVLYEEKTDCISIENLNAIISWLGIPYIQTHSCGHHNPATATKRAEDIVEGDDSMDVLELIALEAMYKFLLGNSSFRCCPLYGMMCSESPIAKSECFDTPWLGTPCAFTVISSPLELDKKNVHW
;
A
#
# COMPACT_ATOMS: atom_id res chain seq x y z
N MET A 1 -25.35 6.54 -28.34
CA MET A 1 -23.99 7.11 -28.49
C MET A 1 -23.04 6.07 -27.96
N ASN A 2 -22.18 5.53 -28.83
CA ASN A 2 -21.13 4.59 -28.42
C ASN A 2 -20.24 5.29 -27.38
N ILE A 3 -19.75 4.59 -26.37
CA ILE A 3 -18.86 5.17 -25.34
C ILE A 3 -17.63 5.83 -25.98
N GLN A 4 -17.12 5.25 -27.09
CA GLN A 4 -16.07 5.88 -27.90
C GLN A 4 -16.50 7.25 -28.47
N GLU A 5 -17.74 7.41 -28.93
CA GLU A 5 -18.24 8.71 -29.38
C GLU A 5 -18.35 9.71 -28.21
N LYS A 6 -18.67 9.24 -26.99
CA LYS A 6 -18.73 10.11 -25.80
C LYS A 6 -17.33 10.54 -25.35
N LEU A 7 -16.35 9.64 -25.35
CA LEU A 7 -14.94 9.96 -25.06
C LEU A 7 -14.36 10.95 -26.07
N LEU A 8 -14.62 10.73 -27.36
CA LEU A 8 -14.25 11.65 -28.43
C LEU A 8 -14.91 13.03 -28.27
N SER A 9 -16.19 13.07 -27.85
CA SER A 9 -16.91 14.33 -27.61
C SER A 9 -16.35 15.14 -26.43
N LEU A 10 -15.66 14.49 -25.50
CA LEU A 10 -14.99 15.11 -24.36
C LEU A 10 -13.53 15.49 -24.64
N GLY A 11 -13.04 15.24 -25.86
CA GLY A 11 -11.64 15.52 -26.25
C GLY A 11 -10.63 14.59 -25.58
N VAL A 12 -11.06 13.40 -25.12
CA VAL A 12 -10.24 12.45 -24.37
C VAL A 12 -9.85 11.29 -25.28
N SER A 13 -8.56 11.11 -25.51
CA SER A 13 -8.05 9.87 -26.10
C SER A 13 -7.99 8.76 -25.03
N GLU A 14 -8.19 7.49 -25.39
CA GLU A 14 -8.01 6.35 -24.46
C GLU A 14 -6.64 6.38 -23.75
N LYS A 15 -5.62 6.95 -24.42
CA LYS A 15 -4.26 7.15 -23.88
C LYS A 15 -4.16 8.20 -22.77
N GLU A 16 -5.09 9.15 -22.65
CA GLU A 16 -5.03 10.22 -21.64
C GLU A 16 -5.69 9.84 -20.31
N ILE A 17 -6.38 8.69 -20.26
CA ILE A 17 -6.89 8.10 -19.00
C ILE A 17 -5.80 7.28 -18.28
N VAL A 18 -4.72 6.94 -18.98
CA VAL A 18 -3.64 6.07 -18.50
C VAL A 18 -2.47 6.93 -18.01
N SER A 19 -2.09 6.79 -16.75
CA SER A 19 -0.90 7.45 -16.21
C SER A 19 0.38 6.78 -16.74
N ASN A 20 1.43 7.58 -16.98
CA ASN A 20 2.78 7.10 -17.25
C ASN A 20 3.44 6.53 -15.97
N LEU A 21 2.82 5.52 -15.33
CA LEU A 21 3.40 4.81 -14.17
C LEU A 21 4.00 3.49 -14.64
N ARG A 22 5.20 3.13 -14.16
CA ARG A 22 5.78 1.79 -14.40
C ARG A 22 5.11 0.70 -13.55
N GLY A 23 4.68 1.06 -12.35
CA GLY A 23 3.92 0.22 -11.42
C GLY A 23 3.30 1.09 -10.32
N ALA A 24 2.28 0.57 -9.63
CA ALA A 24 1.69 1.19 -8.44
C ALA A 24 0.87 0.20 -7.61
N TYR A 25 1.08 0.16 -6.31
CA TYR A 25 0.17 -0.50 -5.38
C TYR A 25 -0.85 0.49 -4.81
N ASN A 26 -2.13 0.20 -5.03
CA ASN A 26 -3.18 1.00 -4.45
C ASN A 26 -3.42 0.60 -2.99
N THR A 27 -2.80 1.39 -2.12
CA THR A 27 -2.78 1.14 -0.68
C THR A 27 -4.20 0.93 -0.14
N SER A 28 -4.36 -0.14 0.63
CA SER A 28 -5.61 -0.66 1.20
C SER A 28 -6.49 -1.54 0.31
N PHE A 29 -6.33 -1.58 -1.02
CA PHE A 29 -7.29 -2.26 -1.91
C PHE A 29 -6.83 -3.57 -2.52
N PHE A 30 -5.67 -4.11 -2.11
CA PHE A 30 -5.17 -5.37 -2.66
C PHE A 30 -5.10 -5.30 -4.19
N HIS A 31 -4.60 -4.19 -4.72
CA HIS A 31 -4.51 -3.91 -6.15
C HIS A 31 -3.10 -3.47 -6.50
N ILE A 32 -2.41 -4.25 -7.32
CA ILE A 32 -1.15 -3.88 -7.97
C ILE A 32 -1.43 -3.55 -9.43
N TYR A 33 -0.97 -2.39 -9.87
CA TYR A 33 -0.84 -2.05 -11.28
C TYR A 33 0.62 -2.24 -11.70
N THR A 34 0.85 -2.82 -12.88
CA THR A 34 2.15 -2.86 -13.54
C THR A 34 2.00 -2.52 -15.02
N ALA A 35 2.92 -1.69 -15.55
CA ALA A 35 2.96 -1.40 -16.98
C ALA A 35 3.60 -2.54 -17.79
N GLY A 36 4.43 -3.35 -17.13
CA GLY A 36 5.10 -4.50 -17.72
C GLY A 36 4.22 -5.75 -17.78
N ASP A 37 4.81 -6.83 -18.30
CA ASP A 37 4.14 -8.14 -18.34
C ASP A 37 4.07 -8.76 -16.93
N PHE A 38 3.05 -9.61 -16.72
CA PHE A 38 2.89 -10.36 -15.48
C PHE A 38 2.56 -11.82 -15.76
N ASN A 39 3.12 -12.71 -14.95
CA ASN A 39 2.78 -14.12 -14.92
C ASN A 39 2.85 -14.61 -13.47
N THR A 40 1.97 -15.56 -13.12
CA THR A 40 1.97 -16.20 -11.79
C THR A 40 3.25 -16.98 -11.53
N ASP A 41 3.90 -17.50 -12.58
CA ASP A 41 5.26 -18.00 -12.54
C ASP A 41 6.24 -16.89 -12.97
N LEU A 42 6.97 -16.34 -12.00
CA LEU A 42 7.89 -15.23 -12.23
C LEU A 42 9.10 -15.60 -13.10
N SER A 43 9.34 -16.89 -13.36
CA SER A 43 10.38 -17.33 -14.29
C SER A 43 10.04 -16.99 -15.75
N LEU A 44 8.77 -16.74 -16.04
CA LEU A 44 8.25 -16.48 -17.38
C LEU A 44 8.24 -15.00 -17.77
N ILE A 45 8.62 -14.10 -16.86
CA ILE A 45 8.71 -12.65 -17.12
C ILE A 45 10.15 -12.15 -17.02
N SER A 46 10.40 -10.98 -17.62
CA SER A 46 11.72 -10.33 -17.63
C SER A 46 12.21 -9.98 -16.22
N GLN A 47 13.52 -9.81 -16.05
CA GLN A 47 14.09 -9.37 -14.77
C GLN A 47 13.57 -7.99 -14.34
N GLU A 48 13.44 -7.06 -15.30
CA GLU A 48 12.93 -5.71 -15.05
C GLU A 48 11.46 -5.73 -14.57
N ASP A 49 10.61 -6.50 -15.26
CA ASP A 49 9.20 -6.64 -14.87
C ASP A 49 9.06 -7.35 -13.53
N ARG A 50 9.91 -8.35 -13.27
CA ARG A 50 9.95 -9.05 -11.98
C ARG A 50 10.38 -8.12 -10.85
N GLY A 51 11.43 -7.32 -11.07
CA GLY A 51 11.88 -6.31 -10.11
C GLY A 51 10.77 -5.32 -9.77
N THR A 52 10.08 -4.81 -10.80
CA THR A 52 8.95 -3.89 -10.65
C THR A 52 7.78 -4.54 -9.90
N PHE A 53 7.40 -5.77 -10.27
CA PHE A 53 6.35 -6.50 -9.58
C PHE A 53 6.69 -6.74 -8.10
N ILE A 54 7.93 -7.13 -7.79
CA ILE A 54 8.35 -7.36 -6.40
C ILE A 54 8.33 -6.06 -5.59
N HIS A 55 8.70 -4.91 -6.16
CA HIS A 55 8.54 -3.61 -5.50
C HIS A 55 7.10 -3.39 -5.03
N GLU A 56 6.13 -3.55 -5.95
CA GLU A 56 4.71 -3.37 -5.63
C GLU A 56 4.16 -4.47 -4.71
N TYR A 57 4.66 -5.69 -4.83
CA TYR A 57 4.29 -6.80 -3.96
C TYR A 57 4.76 -6.58 -2.52
N ILE A 58 5.92 -5.94 -2.33
CA ILE A 58 6.38 -5.52 -1.01
C ILE A 58 5.46 -4.43 -0.43
N HIS A 59 4.95 -3.49 -1.23
CA HIS A 59 3.93 -2.56 -0.75
C HIS A 59 2.63 -3.25 -0.34
N TYR A 60 2.19 -4.24 -1.11
CA TYR A 60 1.06 -5.10 -0.73
C TYR A 60 1.29 -5.75 0.62
N TRP A 61 2.43 -6.41 0.82
CA TRP A 61 2.74 -7.05 2.08
C TRP A 61 2.94 -6.04 3.22
N GLN A 62 3.58 -4.89 2.99
CA GLN A 62 3.72 -3.82 4.00
C GLN A 62 2.36 -3.36 4.49
N ASN A 63 1.36 -3.33 3.60
CA ASN A 63 0.00 -2.93 3.93
C ASN A 63 -0.70 -3.92 4.88
N ILE A 64 -0.54 -5.23 4.66
CA ILE A 64 -1.24 -6.26 5.46
C ILE A 64 -0.41 -6.81 6.63
N GLY A 65 0.91 -6.70 6.56
CA GLY A 65 1.87 -7.32 7.47
C GLY A 65 2.53 -6.35 8.45
N THR A 66 2.15 -5.06 8.47
CA THR A 66 2.70 -4.08 9.40
C THR A 66 1.62 -3.31 10.14
N LEU A 67 1.95 -2.82 11.33
CA LEU A 67 1.02 -2.00 12.11
C LEU A 67 0.62 -0.73 11.37
N TRP A 68 1.58 -0.06 10.74
CA TRP A 68 1.35 1.16 9.97
C TRP A 68 0.36 0.91 8.82
N GLY A 69 0.64 -0.11 8.00
CA GLY A 69 -0.20 -0.48 6.87
C GLY A 69 -1.63 -0.79 7.29
N LEU A 70 -1.80 -1.68 8.25
CA LEU A 70 -3.12 -2.14 8.69
C LEU A 70 -3.91 -1.03 9.38
N SER A 71 -3.26 -0.21 10.22
CA SER A 71 -3.93 0.92 10.89
C SER A 71 -4.40 1.98 9.90
N SER A 72 -3.58 2.29 8.88
CA SER A 72 -3.96 3.25 7.84
C SER A 72 -5.11 2.73 6.98
N SER A 73 -5.12 1.42 6.69
CA SER A 73 -6.22 0.75 6.01
C SER A 73 -7.50 0.81 6.84
N ILE A 74 -7.46 0.49 8.13
CA ILE A 74 -8.62 0.58 9.03
C ILE A 74 -9.26 1.96 8.94
N LEU A 75 -8.48 3.04 9.08
CA LEU A 75 -9.03 4.39 8.98
C LEU A 75 -9.72 4.60 7.62
N ARG A 76 -9.10 4.18 6.52
CA ARG A 76 -9.68 4.33 5.18
C ARG A 76 -11.04 3.64 5.03
N TYR A 77 -11.17 2.41 5.51
CA TYR A 77 -12.44 1.68 5.48
C TYR A 77 -13.47 2.22 6.46
N GLU A 78 -13.05 2.77 7.61
CA GLU A 78 -13.96 3.51 8.48
C GLU A 78 -14.55 4.74 7.76
N MET A 79 -13.75 5.47 6.96
CA MET A 79 -14.29 6.56 6.12
C MET A 79 -15.24 6.05 5.02
N MET A 80 -14.96 4.89 4.42
CA MET A 80 -15.85 4.28 3.41
C MET A 80 -17.19 3.89 4.00
N LEU A 81 -17.19 3.26 5.18
CA LEU A 81 -18.42 2.93 5.89
C LEU A 81 -19.20 4.19 6.24
N LYS A 82 -18.50 5.23 6.74
CA LYS A 82 -19.11 6.52 7.05
C LYS A 82 -19.78 7.17 5.85
N LEU A 83 -19.14 7.12 4.67
CA LEU A 83 -19.73 7.59 3.42
C LEU A 83 -21.06 6.87 3.14
N LYS A 84 -21.07 5.53 3.23
CA LYS A 84 -22.26 4.73 2.98
C LYS A 84 -23.40 5.11 3.94
N GLU A 85 -23.10 5.22 5.23
CA GLU A 85 -24.06 5.62 6.27
C GLU A 85 -24.65 7.01 6.01
N GLU A 86 -23.82 7.99 5.64
CA GLU A 86 -24.31 9.36 5.40
C GLU A 86 -25.16 9.47 4.13
N ILE A 87 -24.83 8.73 3.07
CA ILE A 87 -25.62 8.73 1.82
C ILE A 87 -26.95 8.00 2.02
N ALA A 88 -26.96 6.88 2.77
CA ALA A 88 -28.15 6.05 2.95
C ALA A 88 -29.35 6.86 3.48
N VAL A 89 -29.11 7.82 4.37
CA VAL A 89 -30.15 8.61 5.04
C VAL A 89 -30.56 9.91 4.31
N ARG A 90 -30.00 10.19 3.13
CA ARG A 90 -30.28 11.43 2.37
C ARG A 90 -31.15 11.17 1.15
N ASP A 91 -32.12 12.03 0.89
CA ASP A 91 -32.87 12.01 -0.38
C ASP A 91 -32.12 12.74 -1.51
N GLU A 92 -31.29 13.72 -1.15
CA GLU A 92 -30.51 14.53 -2.06
C GLU A 92 -29.01 14.30 -1.85
N VAL A 93 -28.29 13.96 -2.93
CA VAL A 93 -26.85 13.66 -2.90
C VAL A 93 -26.15 14.54 -3.94
N LYS A 94 -25.36 15.49 -3.46
CA LYS A 94 -24.51 16.33 -4.31
C LYS A 94 -23.11 15.71 -4.45
N LEU A 95 -22.64 15.56 -5.69
CA LEU A 95 -21.30 15.10 -6.04
C LEU A 95 -20.41 16.28 -6.48
N PRO A 96 -19.10 16.27 -6.22
CA PRO A 96 -18.40 15.33 -5.34
C PRO A 96 -18.91 15.41 -3.91
N TYR A 97 -19.08 14.25 -3.28
CA TYR A 97 -19.56 14.16 -1.91
C TYR A 97 -18.42 14.47 -0.93
N SER A 98 -18.73 15.19 0.15
CA SER A 98 -17.78 15.46 1.24
C SER A 98 -18.20 14.70 2.48
N ILE A 99 -17.40 13.71 2.88
CA ILE A 99 -17.63 12.93 4.10
C ILE A 99 -17.44 13.83 5.32
N SER A 100 -18.25 13.65 6.36
CA SER A 100 -18.07 14.33 7.65
C SER A 100 -17.33 13.40 8.63
N PRO A 101 -15.98 13.42 8.67
CA PRO A 101 -15.23 12.53 9.54
C PRO A 101 -15.50 12.81 11.02
N THR A 102 -15.55 11.75 11.82
CA THR A 102 -15.64 11.85 13.27
C THR A 102 -14.37 12.47 13.86
N GLU A 103 -14.43 13.02 15.08
CA GLU A 103 -13.25 13.54 15.77
C GLU A 103 -12.15 12.48 15.96
N ARG A 104 -12.54 11.22 16.16
CA ARG A 104 -11.58 10.09 16.19
C ARG A 104 -10.87 9.93 14.85
N MET A 105 -11.59 9.97 13.73
CA MET A 105 -11.01 9.86 12.38
C MET A 105 -10.05 11.01 12.08
N LYS A 106 -10.45 12.26 12.36
CA LYS A 106 -9.59 13.45 12.18
C LYS A 106 -8.28 13.37 12.98
N ARG A 107 -8.38 12.86 14.21
CA ARG A 107 -7.22 12.62 15.09
C ARG A 107 -6.28 11.58 14.50
N LEU A 108 -6.81 10.44 14.07
CA LEU A 108 -6.01 9.38 13.45
C LEU A 108 -5.37 9.86 12.14
N ASP A 109 -6.12 10.56 11.29
CA ASP A 109 -5.58 11.18 10.08
C ASP A 109 -4.40 12.12 10.38
N SER A 110 -4.52 12.96 11.42
CA SER A 110 -3.43 13.85 11.82
C SER A 110 -2.20 13.11 12.35
N ILE A 111 -2.39 12.00 13.07
CA ILE A 111 -1.30 11.13 13.51
C ILE A 111 -0.61 10.50 12.28
N PHE A 112 -1.39 9.94 11.34
CA PHE A 112 -0.83 9.33 10.15
C PHE A 112 -0.12 10.34 9.27
N ARG A 113 -0.66 11.56 9.08
CA ARG A 113 -0.01 12.62 8.31
C ARG A 113 1.37 12.96 8.85
N VAL A 114 1.52 13.06 10.18
CA VAL A 114 2.81 13.33 10.81
C VAL A 114 3.75 12.12 10.73
N GLY A 115 3.27 10.92 11.05
CA GLY A 115 4.11 9.72 11.00
C GLY A 115 4.48 9.27 9.57
N ASN A 116 3.71 9.67 8.55
CA ASN A 116 3.99 9.38 7.14
C ASN A 116 5.25 10.11 6.67
N GLY A 117 5.51 11.30 7.24
CA GLY A 117 6.63 12.15 6.86
C GLY A 117 6.41 12.80 5.49
N PHE A 118 7.51 13.11 4.81
CA PHE A 118 7.50 13.68 3.46
C PHE A 118 6.97 12.68 2.43
N PHE A 119 6.12 13.14 1.50
CA PHE A 119 5.46 12.30 0.49
C PHE A 119 5.33 12.93 -0.91
N ASN A 120 5.92 14.11 -1.14
CA ASN A 120 5.81 14.80 -2.44
C ASN A 120 7.00 14.47 -3.35
N ASP A 121 7.07 13.24 -3.82
CA ASP A 121 8.24 12.73 -4.56
C ASP A 121 8.54 13.55 -5.84
N SER A 122 7.50 14.10 -6.48
CA SER A 122 7.61 14.92 -7.68
C SER A 122 8.52 16.15 -7.52
N GLN A 123 8.70 16.64 -6.28
CA GLN A 123 9.60 17.76 -5.97
C GLN A 123 11.07 17.42 -6.27
N PHE A 124 11.44 16.15 -6.25
CA PHE A 124 12.83 15.67 -6.36
C PHE A 124 13.06 14.78 -7.58
N TYR A 125 12.13 14.76 -8.53
CA TYR A 125 12.27 13.97 -9.76
C TYR A 125 13.56 14.31 -10.50
N GLY A 126 14.40 13.31 -10.76
CA GLY A 126 15.70 13.47 -11.41
C GLY A 126 16.75 14.24 -10.60
N VAL A 127 16.50 14.55 -9.32
CA VAL A 127 17.46 15.23 -8.44
C VAL A 127 18.20 14.20 -7.59
N LYS A 128 19.54 14.27 -7.58
CA LYS A 128 20.41 13.37 -6.82
C LYS A 128 20.96 14.03 -5.55
N ILE A 129 21.12 13.23 -4.50
CA ILE A 129 21.73 13.66 -3.24
C ILE A 129 23.24 13.80 -3.45
N ASP A 130 23.84 14.91 -3.00
CA ASP A 130 25.29 15.09 -2.99
C ASP A 130 25.90 14.16 -1.93
N GLN A 131 26.33 12.98 -2.36
CA GLN A 131 26.85 11.95 -1.45
C GLN A 131 28.18 12.34 -0.77
N THR A 132 28.80 13.48 -1.14
CA THR A 132 29.99 14.03 -0.43
C THR A 132 29.61 14.81 0.83
N LYS A 133 28.34 15.19 0.97
CA LYS A 133 27.80 15.90 2.13
C LYS A 133 27.03 14.92 3.01
N ARG A 134 27.37 14.88 4.30
CA ARG A 134 26.65 14.09 5.29
C ARG A 134 25.21 14.58 5.41
N ILE A 135 24.24 13.66 5.36
CA ILE A 135 22.86 13.95 5.79
C ILE A 135 22.84 14.23 7.29
N GLU A 136 22.42 15.43 7.67
CA GLU A 136 22.23 15.81 9.08
C GLU A 136 20.85 15.31 9.56
N ILE A 137 20.84 14.71 10.76
CA ILE A 137 19.63 14.16 11.39
C ILE A 137 19.27 15.07 12.57
N ARG A 138 18.07 15.63 12.57
CA ARG A 138 17.52 16.39 13.70
C ARG A 138 16.30 15.69 14.26
N THR A 139 16.30 15.50 15.57
CA THR A 139 15.12 15.04 16.31
C THR A 139 14.33 16.24 16.79
N GLY A 140 13.02 16.22 16.58
CA GLY A 140 12.09 17.22 17.08
C GLY A 140 10.78 16.59 17.53
N GLU A 141 9.82 17.44 17.88
CA GLU A 141 8.48 17.03 18.28
C GLU A 141 7.44 17.89 17.57
N LYS A 142 6.32 17.29 17.19
CA LYS A 142 5.11 17.99 16.75
C LYS A 142 3.97 17.73 17.72
N ILE A 143 3.24 18.79 18.09
CA ILE A 143 2.02 18.65 18.87
C ILE A 143 0.90 18.22 17.92
N VAL A 144 0.41 16.99 18.09
CA VAL A 144 -0.72 16.43 17.36
C VAL A 144 -1.79 16.09 18.38
N GLU A 145 -2.93 16.76 18.30
CA GLU A 145 -4.10 16.44 19.14
C GLU A 145 -3.78 16.49 20.65
N GLY A 146 -2.96 17.47 21.04
CA GLY A 146 -2.53 17.69 22.43
C GLY A 146 -1.45 16.71 22.92
N LYS A 147 -0.86 15.89 22.04
CA LYS A 147 0.25 14.98 22.36
C LYS A 147 1.49 15.32 21.56
N ASN A 148 2.65 15.21 22.18
CA ASN A 148 3.92 15.32 21.48
C ASN A 148 4.18 14.02 20.71
N MET A 149 4.38 14.16 19.40
CA MET A 149 4.84 13.08 18.53
C MET A 149 6.27 13.37 18.10
N PRO A 150 7.20 12.41 18.25
CA PRO A 150 8.57 12.59 17.79
C PRO A 150 8.62 12.61 16.27
N VAL A 151 9.45 13.50 15.71
CA VAL A 151 9.68 13.66 14.27
C VAL A 151 11.17 13.71 14.00
N ILE A 152 11.58 13.09 12.90
CA ILE A 152 12.96 13.12 12.41
C ILE A 152 13.01 13.96 11.15
N SER A 153 13.83 15.01 11.17
CA SER A 153 14.11 15.85 10.00
C SER A 153 15.49 15.52 9.45
N LEU A 154 15.56 15.20 8.15
CA LEU A 154 16.78 14.96 7.39
C LEU A 154 17.11 16.22 6.61
N ILE A 155 18.26 16.82 6.88
CA ILE A 155 18.75 17.97 6.11
C ILE A 155 19.71 17.43 5.06
N ILE A 156 19.31 17.57 3.80
CA ILE A 156 19.93 16.92 2.65
C ILE A 156 20.42 18.00 1.70
N THR A 157 21.68 17.88 1.28
CA THR A 157 22.24 18.70 0.19
C THR A 157 22.24 17.89 -1.08
N PHE A 158 21.75 18.48 -2.17
CA PHE A 158 21.66 17.85 -3.49
C PHE A 158 22.83 18.29 -4.38
N GLU A 159 23.05 17.56 -5.48
CA GLU A 159 24.16 17.85 -6.40
C GLU A 159 24.10 19.25 -7.02
N ASN A 160 22.88 19.79 -7.17
CA ASN A 160 22.62 21.17 -7.60
C ASN A 160 22.92 22.23 -6.52
N LYS A 161 23.49 21.82 -5.37
CA LYS A 161 23.87 22.65 -4.21
C LYS A 161 22.72 23.26 -3.42
N VAL A 162 21.47 22.89 -3.73
CA VAL A 162 20.32 23.20 -2.89
C VAL A 162 20.36 22.31 -1.64
N THR A 163 20.01 22.88 -0.50
CA THR A 163 19.77 22.13 0.74
C THR A 163 18.29 22.21 1.09
N ASP A 164 17.69 21.06 1.35
CA ASP A 164 16.28 20.94 1.76
C ASP A 164 16.15 20.07 3.01
N THR A 165 14.99 20.14 3.67
CA THR A 165 14.66 19.37 4.87
C THR A 165 13.48 18.45 4.61
N LEU A 166 13.69 17.15 4.76
CA LEU A 166 12.66 16.13 4.60
C LEU A 166 12.32 15.50 5.95
N GLU A 167 11.02 15.32 6.22
CA GLU A 167 10.60 14.54 7.39
C GLU A 167 10.67 13.05 7.07
N LEU A 168 11.52 12.32 7.77
CA LEU A 168 11.60 10.87 7.66
C LEU A 168 10.38 10.25 8.35
N GLY A 169 9.64 9.46 7.60
CA GLY A 169 8.45 8.77 8.07
C GLY A 169 8.12 7.55 7.22
N ALA A 170 6.92 7.02 7.41
CA ALA A 170 6.49 5.78 6.79
C ALA A 170 6.61 5.78 5.26
N HIS A 171 6.38 6.90 4.58
CA HIS A 171 6.47 7.00 3.11
C HIS A 171 7.86 6.59 2.62
N ILE A 172 8.88 7.36 3.04
CA ILE A 172 10.28 7.09 2.68
C ILE A 172 10.71 5.68 3.11
N ILE A 173 10.29 5.22 4.29
CA ILE A 173 10.66 3.90 4.81
C ILE A 173 10.07 2.78 3.95
N LYS A 174 8.80 2.89 3.54
CA LYS A 174 8.14 1.89 2.68
C LYS A 174 8.80 1.81 1.31
N GLU A 175 9.03 2.96 0.69
CA GLU A 175 9.66 3.06 -0.65
C GLU A 175 11.11 2.58 -0.63
N SER A 176 11.89 2.98 0.39
CA SER A 176 13.25 2.49 0.56
C SER A 176 13.29 0.98 0.79
N MET A 177 12.36 0.43 1.58
CA MET A 177 12.28 -1.01 1.81
C MET A 177 11.93 -1.78 0.53
N ALA A 178 10.98 -1.29 -0.25
CA ALA A 178 10.58 -1.90 -1.52
C ALA A 178 11.73 -1.86 -2.54
N ALA A 179 12.43 -0.73 -2.67
CA ALA A 179 13.61 -0.59 -3.52
C ALA A 179 14.78 -1.50 -3.09
N LEU A 180 14.98 -1.69 -1.78
CA LEU A 180 15.98 -2.64 -1.27
C LEU A 180 15.66 -4.08 -1.69
N TYR A 181 14.39 -4.51 -1.60
CA TYR A 181 13.96 -5.81 -2.11
C TYR A 181 14.10 -5.92 -3.63
N GLN A 182 13.69 -4.89 -4.36
CA GLN A 182 13.84 -4.85 -5.82
C GLN A 182 15.31 -5.03 -6.22
N SER A 183 16.24 -4.40 -5.53
CA SER A 183 17.68 -4.53 -5.83
C SER A 183 18.25 -5.94 -5.64
N LEU A 184 17.58 -6.81 -4.87
CA LEU A 184 17.95 -8.21 -4.69
C LEU A 184 17.40 -9.12 -5.81
N VAL A 185 16.48 -8.60 -6.63
CA VAL A 185 15.83 -9.32 -7.73
C VAL A 185 16.31 -8.78 -9.09
N ASP A 186 16.43 -7.46 -9.18
CA ASP A 186 16.90 -6.72 -10.33
C ASP A 186 17.99 -5.72 -9.89
N PRO A 187 19.27 -6.13 -9.86
CA PRO A 187 20.38 -5.26 -9.45
C PRO A 187 20.60 -4.05 -10.35
N ASP A 188 20.08 -4.10 -11.58
CA ASP A 188 20.21 -3.04 -12.59
C ASP A 188 19.08 -1.99 -12.49
N ALA A 189 18.10 -2.22 -11.59
CA ALA A 189 17.01 -1.28 -11.35
C ALA A 189 17.52 0.10 -10.91
N THR A 190 17.08 1.14 -11.63
CA THR A 190 17.44 2.52 -11.31
C THR A 190 16.30 3.25 -10.62
N HIS A 191 16.60 3.92 -9.51
CA HIS A 191 15.65 4.77 -8.79
C HIS A 191 16.16 6.20 -8.61
N ASP A 192 15.23 7.14 -8.47
CA ASP A 192 15.51 8.45 -7.88
C ASP A 192 15.98 8.30 -6.44
N ASP A 193 16.73 9.28 -5.92
CA ASP A 193 17.25 9.13 -4.56
C ASP A 193 16.15 9.34 -3.50
N ILE A 194 15.25 10.28 -3.73
CA ILE A 194 14.04 10.47 -2.94
C ILE A 194 12.88 9.80 -3.67
N PRO A 195 12.09 8.93 -3.02
CA PRO A 195 12.23 8.42 -1.64
C PRO A 195 13.06 7.13 -1.51
N TYR A 196 13.50 6.54 -2.63
CA TYR A 196 13.95 5.14 -2.70
C TYR A 196 15.33 4.85 -2.09
N ASN A 197 16.33 5.71 -2.30
CA ASN A 197 17.70 5.47 -1.82
C ASN A 197 17.99 6.11 -0.47
N VAL A 198 17.02 6.81 0.14
CA VAL A 198 17.23 7.63 1.35
C VAL A 198 17.83 6.82 2.49
N VAL A 199 17.27 5.66 2.83
CA VAL A 199 17.76 4.85 3.96
C VAL A 199 19.20 4.37 3.70
N LYS A 200 19.51 3.95 2.48
CA LYS A 200 20.84 3.46 2.09
C LYS A 200 21.88 4.60 2.16
N ILE A 201 21.57 5.76 1.60
CA ILE A 201 22.45 6.94 1.63
C ILE A 201 22.62 7.46 3.07
N LEU A 202 21.54 7.49 3.86
CA LEU A 202 21.58 7.85 5.27
C LEU A 202 22.55 6.95 6.06
N CYS A 203 22.49 5.63 5.86
CA CYS A 203 23.40 4.67 6.48
C CYS A 203 24.84 4.88 6.03
N LYS A 204 25.09 5.13 4.73
CA LYS A 204 26.43 5.45 4.23
C LYS A 204 27.12 6.55 5.04
N HIS A 205 26.37 7.59 5.40
CA HIS A 205 26.92 8.76 6.09
C HIS A 205 26.93 8.65 7.62
N ASN A 206 25.92 8.01 8.21
CA ASN A 206 25.69 8.04 9.65
C ASN A 206 25.93 6.70 10.35
N TYR A 207 25.82 5.58 9.63
CA TYR A 207 25.93 4.21 10.14
C TYR A 207 26.72 3.34 9.15
N PRO A 208 27.99 3.69 8.86
CA PRO A 208 28.73 3.14 7.72
C PRO A 208 28.94 1.63 7.81
N SER A 209 28.91 1.03 9.00
CA SER A 209 29.04 -0.42 9.14
C SER A 209 27.81 -1.17 8.62
N LEU A 210 26.66 -0.49 8.52
CA LEU A 210 25.39 -1.07 8.06
C LEU A 210 25.14 -0.87 6.56
N TYR A 211 25.87 0.04 5.91
CA TYR A 211 25.60 0.50 4.54
C TYR A 211 25.50 -0.63 3.49
N HIS A 212 26.35 -1.64 3.63
CA HIS A 212 26.40 -2.78 2.69
C HIS A 212 25.47 -3.94 3.11
N ASN A 213 24.82 -3.88 4.26
CA ASN A 213 24.00 -4.96 4.77
C ASN A 213 22.51 -4.76 4.40
N THR A 214 22.19 -5.01 3.13
CA THR A 214 20.83 -4.84 2.58
C THR A 214 19.78 -5.59 3.41
N LYS A 215 20.06 -6.83 3.84
CA LYS A 215 19.14 -7.65 4.63
C LYS A 215 18.81 -7.00 5.98
N LEU A 216 19.82 -6.45 6.66
CA LEU A 216 19.62 -5.71 7.90
C LEU A 216 18.84 -4.41 7.70
N LEU A 217 19.10 -3.67 6.63
CA LEU A 217 18.34 -2.44 6.32
C LEU A 217 16.86 -2.75 6.08
N ILE A 218 16.56 -3.84 5.37
CA ILE A 218 15.19 -4.35 5.18
C ILE A 218 14.53 -4.64 6.54
N CYS A 219 15.20 -5.38 7.43
CA CYS A 219 14.67 -5.68 8.76
C CYS A 219 14.44 -4.43 9.61
N CYS A 220 15.34 -3.45 9.57
CA CYS A 220 15.19 -2.16 10.26
C CYS A 220 13.98 -1.38 9.74
N CYS A 221 13.79 -1.31 8.41
CA CYS A 221 12.64 -0.65 7.81
C CYS A 221 11.34 -1.36 8.21
N HIS A 222 11.32 -2.69 8.14
CA HIS A 222 10.17 -3.49 8.51
C HIS A 222 9.78 -3.30 9.99
N ALA A 223 10.74 -3.43 10.91
CA ALA A 223 10.51 -3.22 12.34
C ALA A 223 9.99 -1.79 12.63
N ALA A 224 10.53 -0.77 11.95
CA ALA A 224 10.09 0.61 12.12
C ALA A 224 8.60 0.83 11.76
N LEU A 225 8.03 0.03 10.86
CA LEU A 225 6.61 0.09 10.47
C LEU A 225 5.65 -0.50 11.51
N PHE A 226 6.14 -1.06 12.62
CA PHE A 226 5.34 -1.42 13.80
C PHE A 226 5.17 -0.27 14.81
N SER A 227 5.43 0.96 14.40
CA SER A 227 5.34 2.18 15.21
C SER A 227 4.44 3.24 14.55
N MET A 228 3.83 4.10 15.36
CA MET A 228 3.15 5.31 14.88
C MET A 228 4.11 6.50 14.69
N ALA A 229 5.39 6.33 15.03
CA ALA A 229 6.47 7.25 14.70
C ALA A 229 7.60 6.50 13.95
N PRO A 230 7.36 6.04 12.71
CA PRO A 230 8.30 5.16 12.00
C PRO A 230 9.69 5.76 11.82
N GLY A 231 9.80 7.06 11.54
CA GLY A 231 11.09 7.73 11.38
C GLY A 231 11.97 7.65 12.63
N GLU A 232 11.39 7.91 13.80
CA GLU A 232 12.10 7.81 15.08
C GLU A 232 12.51 6.36 15.37
N SER A 233 11.60 5.41 15.15
CA SER A 233 11.87 3.98 15.32
C SER A 233 13.01 3.50 14.43
N LEU A 234 13.05 3.90 13.16
CA LEU A 234 14.12 3.54 12.24
C LEU A 234 15.48 4.06 12.72
N ILE A 235 15.57 5.35 13.09
CA ILE A 235 16.83 5.93 13.58
C ILE A 235 17.31 5.21 14.84
N LYS A 236 16.41 4.87 15.76
CA LYS A 236 16.74 4.11 16.99
C LYS A 236 17.27 2.71 16.66
N LEU A 237 16.64 2.00 15.73
CA LEU A 237 17.06 0.66 15.30
C LEU A 237 18.42 0.68 14.62
N LEU A 238 18.66 1.61 13.70
CA LEU A 238 19.95 1.79 13.02
C LEU A 238 21.06 2.17 14.00
N ALA A 239 20.79 3.11 14.91
CA ALA A 239 21.74 3.51 15.94
C ALA A 239 22.08 2.35 16.90
N LYS A 240 21.09 1.54 17.28
CA LYS A 240 21.30 0.33 18.08
C LYS A 240 22.20 -0.66 17.34
N ALA A 241 21.87 -0.99 16.09
CA ALA A 241 22.64 -1.94 15.29
C ALA A 241 24.10 -1.49 15.08
N GLU A 242 24.33 -0.20 14.77
CA GLU A 242 25.68 0.37 14.61
C GLU A 242 26.47 0.35 15.92
N LYS A 243 25.83 0.69 17.05
CA LYS A 243 26.47 0.74 18.37
C LYS A 243 26.82 -0.65 18.89
N GLU A 244 25.89 -1.59 18.78
CA GLU A 244 26.00 -2.95 19.32
C GLU A 244 26.64 -3.91 18.31
N LYS A 245 26.99 -3.44 17.11
CA LYS A 245 27.58 -4.23 16.01
C LYS A 245 26.72 -5.44 15.64
N ILE A 246 25.41 -5.25 15.63
CA ILE A 246 24.45 -6.26 15.19
C ILE A 246 24.54 -6.36 13.67
N THR A 247 24.89 -7.54 13.16
CA THR A 247 24.94 -7.84 11.72
C THR A 247 23.75 -8.67 11.26
N ASP A 248 23.10 -9.36 12.18
CA ASP A 248 21.90 -10.15 11.93
C ASP A 248 20.64 -9.29 12.13
N GLY A 249 20.11 -8.78 11.02
CA GLY A 249 18.84 -8.05 10.99
C GLY A 249 17.62 -8.87 11.40
N MET A 250 17.59 -10.20 11.19
CA MET A 250 16.48 -11.03 11.64
C MET A 250 16.42 -11.04 13.17
N GLN A 251 17.58 -11.24 13.82
CA GLN A 251 17.68 -11.14 15.27
C GLN A 251 17.22 -9.76 15.79
N LEU A 252 17.67 -8.67 15.15
CA LEU A 252 17.25 -7.32 15.50
C LEU A 252 15.73 -7.12 15.39
N PHE A 253 15.14 -7.63 14.31
CA PHE A 253 13.70 -7.57 14.09
C PHE A 253 12.95 -8.35 15.17
N SER A 254 13.31 -9.62 15.42
CA SER A 254 12.68 -10.46 16.43
C SER A 254 12.78 -9.84 17.82
N ASP A 255 13.96 -9.37 18.21
CA ASP A 255 14.15 -8.67 19.49
C ASP A 255 13.25 -7.46 19.63
N TYR A 256 13.12 -6.65 18.56
CA TYR A 256 12.26 -5.48 18.59
C TYR A 256 10.78 -5.88 18.77
N ILE A 257 10.30 -6.85 18.01
CA ILE A 257 8.90 -7.31 18.07
C ILE A 257 8.58 -7.94 19.42
N ASP A 258 9.45 -8.81 19.93
CA ASP A 258 9.20 -9.58 21.15
C ASP A 258 9.36 -8.76 22.43
N GLN A 259 10.23 -7.75 22.43
CA GLN A 259 10.55 -6.97 23.64
C GLN A 259 9.78 -5.64 23.71
N SER A 260 9.22 -5.15 22.60
CA SER A 260 8.51 -3.88 22.57
C SER A 260 7.03 -4.02 22.87
N THR A 261 6.44 -2.91 23.34
CA THR A 261 5.02 -2.84 23.68
C THR A 261 4.37 -1.58 23.13
N ILE A 262 3.07 -1.66 22.89
CA ILE A 262 2.22 -0.56 22.45
C ILE A 262 1.37 -0.10 23.63
N THR A 263 1.43 1.21 23.92
CA THR A 263 0.60 1.82 24.97
C THR A 263 -0.73 2.28 24.37
N THR A 264 -1.81 1.66 24.82
CA THR A 264 -3.18 2.03 24.43
C THR A 264 -3.65 3.33 25.10
N PRO A 265 -4.73 3.97 24.62
CA PRO A 265 -5.35 5.11 25.31
C PRO A 265 -5.71 4.85 26.77
N GLN A 266 -6.02 3.60 27.13
CA GLN A 266 -6.31 3.14 28.49
C GLN A 266 -5.04 2.88 29.33
N LYS A 267 -3.85 3.30 28.84
CA LYS A 267 -2.53 3.09 29.46
C LYS A 267 -2.17 1.61 29.69
N LYS A 268 -2.87 0.68 29.03
CA LYS A 268 -2.46 -0.72 28.99
C LYS A 268 -1.30 -0.86 28.01
N SER A 269 -0.20 -1.45 28.49
CA SER A 269 0.92 -1.88 27.66
C SER A 269 0.61 -3.27 27.11
N ILE A 270 0.65 -3.41 25.79
CA ILE A 270 0.32 -4.66 25.07
C ILE A 270 1.54 -5.03 24.21
N PRO A 271 2.03 -6.29 24.24
CA PRO A 271 3.07 -6.76 23.32
C PRO A 271 2.69 -6.51 21.85
N ILE A 272 3.68 -6.20 21.00
CA ILE A 272 3.42 -5.94 19.57
C ILE A 272 2.66 -7.11 18.90
N PRO A 273 3.04 -8.39 19.10
CA PRO A 273 2.31 -9.52 18.49
C PRO A 273 0.83 -9.55 18.86
N ASP A 274 0.50 -9.43 20.15
CA ASP A 274 -0.87 -9.45 20.64
C ASP A 274 -1.68 -8.27 20.09
N PHE A 275 -1.06 -7.08 20.01
CA PHE A 275 -1.72 -5.89 19.49
C PHE A 275 -2.00 -6.00 18.00
N PHE A 276 -1.02 -6.46 17.21
CA PHE A 276 -1.14 -6.64 15.77
C PHE A 276 -2.21 -7.70 15.43
N ASP A 277 -2.20 -8.84 16.11
CA ASP A 277 -3.19 -9.89 15.89
C ASP A 277 -4.62 -9.45 16.28
N GLY A 278 -4.74 -8.63 17.33
CA GLY A 278 -5.99 -7.96 17.67
C GLY A 278 -6.44 -6.97 16.60
N MET A 279 -5.49 -6.28 15.96
CA MET A 279 -5.77 -5.38 14.84
C MET A 279 -6.24 -6.14 13.59
N VAL A 280 -5.66 -7.30 13.30
CA VAL A 280 -6.13 -8.19 12.23
C VAL A 280 -7.59 -8.57 12.46
N ASN A 281 -7.96 -8.96 13.69
CA ASN A 281 -9.36 -9.27 14.01
C ASN A 281 -10.29 -8.07 13.76
N ASN A 282 -9.90 -6.88 14.24
CA ASN A 282 -10.70 -5.67 14.05
C ASN A 282 -10.85 -5.32 12.56
N PHE A 283 -9.79 -5.49 11.77
CA PHE A 283 -9.82 -5.24 10.34
C PHE A 283 -10.76 -6.20 9.61
N LEU A 284 -10.73 -7.50 9.94
CA LEU A 284 -11.65 -8.50 9.39
C LEU A 284 -13.11 -8.19 9.73
N GLU A 285 -13.41 -7.82 10.98
CA GLU A 285 -14.78 -7.46 11.38
C GLU A 285 -15.29 -6.21 10.65
N MET A 286 -14.42 -5.21 10.46
CA MET A 286 -14.75 -4.01 9.70
C MET A 286 -14.96 -4.30 8.20
N LEU A 287 -14.20 -5.22 7.61
CA LEU A 287 -14.42 -5.65 6.23
C LEU A 287 -15.75 -6.39 6.07
N LYS A 288 -16.15 -7.25 7.01
CA LYS A 288 -17.49 -7.89 7.01
C LYS A 288 -18.65 -6.89 7.05
N GLN A 289 -18.43 -5.70 7.60
CA GLN A 289 -19.44 -4.63 7.60
C GLN A 289 -19.43 -3.83 6.29
N ASN A 290 -18.29 -3.81 5.59
CA ASN A 290 -18.14 -3.06 4.34
C ASN A 290 -18.49 -3.88 3.09
N LEU A 291 -18.35 -5.20 3.15
CA LEU A 291 -18.52 -6.12 2.03
C LEU A 291 -19.74 -7.02 2.23
N VAL A 292 -20.42 -7.33 1.13
CA VAL A 292 -21.51 -8.29 1.02
C VAL A 292 -20.96 -9.71 0.84
N ALA A 293 -19.89 -9.85 0.05
CA ALA A 293 -19.20 -11.10 -0.17
C ALA A 293 -18.59 -11.62 1.14
N PRO A 294 -18.69 -12.94 1.40
CA PRO A 294 -18.00 -13.54 2.54
C PRO A 294 -16.49 -13.40 2.36
N LEU A 295 -15.79 -13.08 3.45
CA LEU A 295 -14.33 -13.01 3.43
C LEU A 295 -13.72 -14.39 3.17
N ASP A 296 -12.79 -14.43 2.23
CA ASP A 296 -12.09 -15.61 1.76
C ASP A 296 -10.59 -15.31 1.61
N TYR A 297 -10.15 -14.80 0.44
CA TYR A 297 -8.74 -14.47 0.20
C TYR A 297 -8.22 -13.51 1.25
N ILE A 298 -8.94 -12.40 1.50
CA ILE A 298 -8.47 -11.36 2.41
C ILE A 298 -8.29 -11.93 3.82
N LYS A 299 -9.25 -12.74 4.27
CA LYS A 299 -9.15 -13.43 5.57
C LYS A 299 -7.92 -14.32 5.62
N THR A 300 -7.71 -15.13 4.59
CA THR A 300 -6.63 -16.11 4.60
C THR A 300 -5.26 -15.46 4.60
N VAL A 301 -5.04 -14.42 3.78
CA VAL A 301 -3.75 -13.73 3.76
C VAL A 301 -3.47 -12.98 5.06
N LEU A 302 -4.50 -12.42 5.70
CA LEU A 302 -4.37 -11.78 7.01
C LEU A 302 -4.09 -12.77 8.15
N GLU A 303 -4.72 -13.96 8.12
CA GLU A 303 -4.43 -15.03 9.07
C GLU A 303 -2.98 -15.53 8.94
N ARG A 304 -2.44 -15.58 7.71
CA ARG A 304 -1.06 -15.99 7.43
C ARG A 304 -0.02 -15.02 8.01
N VAL A 305 -0.26 -13.71 7.91
CA VAL A 305 0.70 -12.68 8.34
C VAL A 305 0.65 -12.33 9.83
N ARG A 306 -0.19 -13.02 10.63
CA ARG A 306 -0.23 -12.85 12.09
C ARG A 306 1.15 -13.06 12.71
N LEU A 307 1.50 -12.21 13.67
CA LEU A 307 2.78 -12.32 14.37
C LEU A 307 2.80 -13.52 15.32
N SER A 308 1.65 -13.96 15.83
CA SER A 308 1.56 -15.17 16.65
C SER A 308 1.96 -16.45 15.92
N ASN A 309 1.92 -16.47 14.58
CA ASN A 309 2.38 -17.60 13.78
C ASN A 309 3.91 -17.78 13.86
N LYS A 310 4.65 -16.73 14.28
CA LYS A 310 6.13 -16.70 14.28
C LYS A 310 6.75 -17.01 12.91
N MET A 311 5.97 -16.88 11.85
CA MET A 311 6.40 -17.08 10.48
C MET A 311 6.41 -15.73 9.76
N LEU A 312 7.57 -15.35 9.24
CA LEU A 312 7.74 -14.13 8.45
C LEU A 312 8.40 -14.51 7.12
N PRO A 313 7.66 -15.14 6.18
CA PRO A 313 8.29 -15.85 5.06
C PRO A 313 9.17 -14.98 4.18
N LEU A 314 8.81 -13.71 3.99
CA LEU A 314 9.65 -12.75 3.27
C LEU A 314 11.00 -12.49 3.94
N LEU A 315 11.06 -12.45 5.27
CA LEU A 315 12.32 -12.34 5.99
C LEU A 315 13.03 -13.70 6.07
N THR A 316 12.29 -14.80 6.27
CA THR A 316 12.85 -16.15 6.36
C THR A 316 13.60 -16.49 5.08
N VAL A 317 12.95 -16.36 3.92
CA VAL A 317 13.58 -16.57 2.61
C VAL A 317 14.79 -15.66 2.42
N LEU A 318 14.66 -14.38 2.78
CA LEU A 318 15.76 -13.42 2.65
C LEU A 318 17.03 -13.90 3.39
N TYR A 319 16.88 -14.59 4.52
CA TYR A 319 18.00 -15.09 5.33
C TYR A 319 18.43 -16.54 4.99
N GLU A 320 17.58 -17.31 4.32
CA GLU A 320 17.96 -18.61 3.75
C GLU A 320 18.84 -18.46 2.50
N GLU A 321 18.70 -17.34 1.78
CA GLU A 321 19.54 -17.03 0.64
C GLU A 321 21.01 -16.85 1.04
N LYS A 322 21.88 -17.64 0.43
CA LYS A 322 23.34 -17.60 0.67
C LYS A 322 24.02 -16.40 0.00
N THR A 323 23.31 -15.73 -0.89
CA THR A 323 23.80 -14.58 -1.65
C THR A 323 22.94 -13.35 -1.37
N ASP A 324 23.36 -12.19 -1.87
CA ASP A 324 22.57 -10.95 -1.88
C ASP A 324 21.62 -10.91 -3.09
N CYS A 325 21.02 -12.05 -3.42
CA CYS A 325 20.00 -12.19 -4.44
C CYS A 325 18.88 -13.10 -3.91
N ILE A 326 17.64 -12.86 -4.32
CA ILE A 326 16.52 -13.77 -4.04
C ILE A 326 16.26 -14.59 -5.30
N SER A 327 16.33 -15.92 -5.15
CA SER A 327 16.07 -16.86 -6.23
C SER A 327 14.60 -16.82 -6.68
N ILE A 328 14.35 -17.13 -7.95
CA ILE A 328 13.00 -17.14 -8.52
C ILE A 328 12.14 -18.18 -7.82
N GLU A 329 12.71 -19.34 -7.50
CA GLU A 329 12.06 -20.42 -6.78
C GLU A 329 11.53 -19.95 -5.43
N ASN A 330 12.35 -19.20 -4.70
CA ASN A 330 11.96 -18.65 -3.41
C ASN A 330 10.93 -17.52 -3.53
N LEU A 331 11.02 -16.65 -4.56
CA LEU A 331 9.97 -15.66 -4.83
C LEU A 331 8.63 -16.34 -5.13
N ASN A 332 8.64 -17.34 -6.03
CA ASN A 332 7.46 -18.15 -6.35
C ASN A 332 6.90 -18.86 -5.11
N ALA A 333 7.75 -19.35 -4.21
CA ALA A 333 7.34 -19.96 -2.95
C ALA A 333 6.65 -18.95 -2.00
N ILE A 334 7.21 -17.73 -1.85
CA ILE A 334 6.59 -16.67 -1.05
C ILE A 334 5.22 -16.28 -1.63
N ILE A 335 5.14 -16.14 -2.95
CA ILE A 335 3.91 -15.77 -3.64
C ILE A 335 2.86 -16.86 -3.50
N SER A 336 3.26 -18.12 -3.65
CA SER A 336 2.38 -19.27 -3.44
C SER A 336 1.88 -19.35 -2.00
N TRP A 337 2.74 -19.02 -1.03
CA TRP A 337 2.37 -19.03 0.38
C TRP A 337 1.47 -17.86 0.77
N LEU A 338 1.78 -16.62 0.36
CA LEU A 338 1.04 -15.44 0.79
C LEU A 338 -0.21 -15.24 -0.07
N GLY A 339 -0.11 -15.40 -1.40
CA GLY A 339 -1.17 -15.14 -2.37
C GLY A 339 -0.88 -13.91 -3.24
N ILE A 340 -1.47 -13.89 -4.43
CA ILE A 340 -1.36 -12.77 -5.38
C ILE A 340 -2.63 -11.92 -5.25
N PRO A 341 -2.52 -10.61 -4.97
CA PRO A 341 -3.66 -9.71 -4.93
C PRO A 341 -4.20 -9.46 -6.35
N TYR A 342 -5.21 -8.60 -6.50
CA TYR A 342 -5.67 -8.22 -7.85
C TYR A 342 -4.54 -7.51 -8.61
N ILE A 343 -4.20 -8.02 -9.81
CA ILE A 343 -3.16 -7.44 -10.67
C ILE A 343 -3.81 -6.86 -11.92
N GLN A 344 -3.50 -5.61 -12.22
CA GLN A 344 -3.83 -4.98 -13.49
C GLN A 344 -2.54 -4.75 -14.28
N THR A 345 -2.51 -5.20 -15.52
CA THR A 345 -1.40 -4.94 -16.44
C THR A 345 -1.82 -3.96 -17.54
N HIS A 346 -0.88 -3.20 -18.10
CA HIS A 346 -1.18 -2.29 -19.21
C HIS A 346 -1.53 -3.04 -20.52
N SER A 347 -0.80 -4.12 -20.83
CA SER A 347 -0.89 -4.85 -22.12
C SER A 347 -1.67 -6.17 -22.05
N CYS A 348 -1.76 -6.81 -20.88
CA CYS A 348 -2.11 -8.22 -20.75
C CYS A 348 -3.40 -8.49 -19.95
N GLY A 349 -4.20 -7.45 -19.70
CA GLY A 349 -5.47 -7.57 -18.97
C GLY A 349 -5.29 -7.59 -17.45
N HIS A 350 -6.16 -8.32 -16.75
CA HIS A 350 -6.19 -8.39 -15.29
C HIS A 350 -6.09 -9.83 -14.79
N HIS A 351 -5.49 -9.99 -13.60
CA HIS A 351 -5.42 -11.26 -12.88
C HIS A 351 -6.20 -11.12 -11.58
N ASN A 352 -7.24 -11.94 -11.45
CA ASN A 352 -8.04 -11.99 -10.25
C ASN A 352 -7.33 -12.85 -9.20
N PRO A 353 -7.37 -12.46 -7.91
CA PRO A 353 -6.94 -13.34 -6.84
C PRO A 353 -7.87 -14.54 -6.79
N ALA A 354 -7.33 -15.73 -6.57
CA ALA A 354 -8.13 -16.93 -6.45
C ALA A 354 -8.62 -17.16 -5.00
N THR A 355 -9.73 -17.89 -4.86
CA THR A 355 -10.22 -18.38 -3.56
C THR A 355 -9.11 -19.06 -2.77
N ALA A 356 -8.97 -18.71 -1.50
CA ALA A 356 -7.96 -19.31 -0.64
C ALA A 356 -8.42 -20.66 -0.06
N THR A 357 -9.64 -21.10 -0.38
CA THR A 357 -10.20 -22.39 0.06
C THR A 357 -9.76 -23.58 -0.80
N LYS A 358 -9.22 -23.33 -2.01
CA LYS A 358 -8.71 -24.37 -2.91
C LYS A 358 -7.19 -24.39 -2.88
N ARG A 359 -6.59 -25.57 -3.09
CA ARG A 359 -5.14 -25.68 -3.30
C ARG A 359 -4.78 -25.05 -4.64
N ALA A 360 -3.54 -24.58 -4.78
CA ALA A 360 -3.07 -23.90 -6.00
C ALA A 360 -3.32 -24.73 -7.28
N GLU A 361 -3.15 -26.06 -7.20
CA GLU A 361 -3.41 -27.01 -8.28
C GLU A 361 -4.90 -27.23 -8.63
N ASP A 362 -5.82 -26.83 -7.74
CA ASP A 362 -7.26 -27.05 -7.86
C ASP A 362 -8.02 -25.78 -8.32
N ILE A 363 -7.31 -24.65 -8.50
CA ILE A 363 -7.89 -23.36 -8.93
C ILE A 363 -8.16 -23.39 -10.44
N VAL A 364 -9.39 -23.07 -10.83
CA VAL A 364 -9.80 -22.95 -12.24
C VAL A 364 -10.38 -21.56 -12.54
N GLU A 365 -10.52 -21.24 -13.83
CA GLU A 365 -11.20 -20.02 -14.27
C GLU A 365 -12.60 -19.90 -13.65
N GLY A 366 -12.89 -18.76 -13.02
CA GLY A 366 -14.13 -18.52 -12.28
C GLY A 366 -14.04 -18.78 -10.77
N ASP A 367 -12.89 -19.23 -10.25
CA ASP A 367 -12.63 -19.34 -8.80
C ASP A 367 -12.15 -18.01 -8.17
N ASP A 368 -12.54 -16.89 -8.77
CA ASP A 368 -12.11 -15.55 -8.35
C ASP A 368 -12.60 -15.22 -6.95
N SER A 369 -11.75 -14.57 -6.16
CA SER A 369 -12.09 -14.16 -4.81
C SER A 369 -13.01 -12.95 -4.83
N MET A 370 -14.29 -13.21 -4.60
CA MET A 370 -15.35 -12.19 -4.64
C MET A 370 -15.15 -11.08 -3.61
N ASP A 371 -14.55 -11.36 -2.45
CA ASP A 371 -14.26 -10.34 -1.44
C ASP A 371 -13.25 -9.29 -1.94
N VAL A 372 -12.25 -9.68 -2.71
CA VAL A 372 -11.30 -8.74 -3.33
C VAL A 372 -11.94 -8.01 -4.50
N LEU A 373 -12.67 -8.70 -5.39
CA LEU A 373 -13.35 -8.03 -6.51
C LEU A 373 -14.36 -6.99 -6.03
N GLU A 374 -15.10 -7.29 -4.96
CA GLU A 374 -15.99 -6.33 -4.33
C GLU A 374 -15.22 -5.15 -3.71
N LEU A 375 -14.03 -5.38 -3.16
CA LEU A 375 -13.15 -4.34 -2.64
C LEU A 375 -12.69 -3.36 -3.73
N ILE A 376 -12.32 -3.88 -4.91
CA ILE A 376 -11.96 -3.06 -6.08
C ILE A 376 -13.17 -2.23 -6.53
N ALA A 377 -14.36 -2.83 -6.57
CA ALA A 377 -15.58 -2.11 -6.91
C ALA A 377 -15.93 -1.04 -5.87
N LEU A 378 -15.74 -1.34 -4.58
CA LEU A 378 -15.96 -0.41 -3.48
C LEU A 378 -15.02 0.80 -3.58
N GLU A 379 -13.76 0.57 -3.91
CA GLU A 379 -12.82 1.65 -4.20
C GLU A 379 -13.29 2.51 -5.36
N ALA A 380 -13.67 1.89 -6.49
CA ALA A 380 -14.11 2.62 -7.66
C ALA A 380 -15.33 3.49 -7.35
N MET A 381 -16.29 2.95 -6.60
CA MET A 381 -17.46 3.69 -6.12
C MET A 381 -17.03 4.87 -5.24
N TYR A 382 -16.13 4.66 -4.29
CA TYR A 382 -15.64 5.71 -3.42
C TYR A 382 -14.93 6.83 -4.20
N LYS A 383 -14.00 6.49 -5.11
CA LYS A 383 -13.32 7.46 -5.98
C LYS A 383 -14.30 8.25 -6.83
N PHE A 384 -15.30 7.59 -7.39
CA PHE A 384 -16.33 8.24 -8.21
C PHE A 384 -17.15 9.25 -7.39
N LEU A 385 -17.70 8.82 -6.25
CA LEU A 385 -18.57 9.65 -5.42
C LEU A 385 -17.83 10.86 -4.83
N LEU A 386 -16.53 10.74 -4.55
CA LEU A 386 -15.72 11.87 -4.09
C LEU A 386 -15.21 12.78 -5.21
N GLY A 387 -15.53 12.49 -6.47
CA GLY A 387 -15.04 13.25 -7.64
C GLY A 387 -13.56 13.07 -7.95
N ASN A 388 -12.94 12.01 -7.43
CA ASN A 388 -11.55 11.63 -7.76
C ASN A 388 -11.48 10.81 -9.06
N SER A 389 -12.47 10.96 -9.94
CA SER A 389 -12.53 10.29 -11.24
C SER A 389 -12.49 11.32 -12.35
N SER A 390 -11.55 11.14 -13.28
CA SER A 390 -11.47 11.99 -14.47
C SER A 390 -12.74 11.86 -15.29
N PHE A 391 -13.23 12.99 -15.80
CA PHE A 391 -14.38 13.04 -16.73
C PHE A 391 -15.68 12.43 -16.19
N ARG A 392 -15.83 12.29 -14.86
CA ARG A 392 -16.99 11.66 -14.22
C ARG A 392 -17.27 10.26 -14.78
N CYS A 393 -16.20 9.54 -15.11
CA CYS A 393 -16.26 8.18 -15.61
C CYS A 393 -16.02 7.19 -14.47
N CYS A 394 -16.78 6.10 -14.45
CA CYS A 394 -16.60 4.99 -13.53
C CYS A 394 -15.15 4.48 -13.59
N PRO A 395 -14.41 4.43 -12.46
CA PRO A 395 -13.02 3.96 -12.48
C PRO A 395 -12.87 2.51 -12.98
N LEU A 396 -13.88 1.65 -12.78
CA LEU A 396 -13.84 0.27 -13.31
C LEU A 396 -13.87 0.21 -14.83
N TYR A 397 -14.30 1.28 -15.52
CA TYR A 397 -14.34 1.30 -16.98
C TYR A 397 -12.94 1.13 -17.56
N GLY A 398 -11.99 1.97 -17.13
CA GLY A 398 -10.59 1.89 -17.58
C GLY A 398 -9.81 0.71 -16.98
N MET A 399 -10.31 0.10 -15.89
CA MET A 399 -9.62 -1.02 -15.23
C MET A 399 -10.02 -2.39 -15.79
N MET A 400 -11.32 -2.60 -16.00
CA MET A 400 -11.88 -3.94 -16.20
C MET A 400 -12.89 -4.01 -17.34
N CYS A 401 -13.52 -2.89 -17.72
CA CYS A 401 -14.73 -2.92 -18.54
C CYS A 401 -14.56 -2.34 -19.94
N SER A 402 -13.44 -1.71 -20.30
CA SER A 402 -13.29 -0.95 -21.56
C SER A 402 -13.67 -1.74 -22.81
N GLU A 403 -13.33 -3.03 -22.83
CA GLU A 403 -13.61 -3.97 -23.94
C GLU A 403 -14.66 -5.03 -23.58
N SER A 404 -15.30 -4.90 -22.41
CA SER A 404 -16.25 -5.89 -21.90
C SER A 404 -17.69 -5.60 -22.34
N PRO A 405 -18.53 -6.63 -22.59
CA PRO A 405 -19.95 -6.44 -22.89
C PRO A 405 -20.74 -5.78 -21.74
N ILE A 406 -20.15 -5.64 -20.56
CA ILE A 406 -20.75 -4.92 -19.42
C ILE A 406 -20.52 -3.40 -19.47
N ALA A 407 -19.71 -2.91 -20.43
CA ALA A 407 -19.55 -1.48 -20.70
C ALA A 407 -20.88 -0.83 -21.08
N LYS A 408 -21.22 0.28 -20.43
CA LYS A 408 -22.49 0.98 -20.62
C LYS A 408 -22.33 2.49 -20.58
N SER A 409 -23.25 3.21 -21.22
CA SER A 409 -23.21 4.68 -21.28
C SER A 409 -23.31 5.33 -19.90
N GLU A 410 -23.99 4.66 -18.98
CA GLU A 410 -24.23 5.03 -17.60
C GLU A 410 -22.94 5.01 -16.78
N CYS A 411 -21.85 4.39 -17.27
CA CYS A 411 -20.52 4.53 -16.67
C CYS A 411 -20.10 6.00 -16.53
N PHE A 412 -20.68 6.92 -17.32
CA PHE A 412 -20.53 8.35 -17.15
C PHE A 412 -21.71 8.91 -16.36
N ASP A 413 -21.41 9.78 -15.40
CA ASP A 413 -22.36 10.53 -14.57
C ASP A 413 -23.21 9.68 -13.59
N THR A 414 -23.70 8.49 -13.99
CA THR A 414 -24.64 7.66 -13.21
C THR A 414 -24.32 6.14 -13.21
N PRO A 415 -23.11 5.70 -12.81
CA PRO A 415 -22.64 4.31 -12.94
C PRO A 415 -23.41 3.26 -12.13
N TRP A 416 -24.25 3.70 -11.20
CA TRP A 416 -25.16 2.85 -10.42
C TRP A 416 -26.42 2.42 -11.19
N LEU A 417 -26.68 2.97 -12.38
CA LEU A 417 -27.82 2.60 -13.24
C LEU A 417 -27.44 1.61 -14.35
N GLY A 418 -28.45 1.11 -15.07
CA GLY A 418 -28.29 0.23 -16.23
C GLY A 418 -28.01 -1.23 -15.88
N THR A 419 -27.37 -1.96 -16.80
CA THR A 419 -27.08 -3.41 -16.64
C THR A 419 -26.26 -3.69 -15.38
N PRO A 420 -26.59 -4.74 -14.59
CA PRO A 420 -25.83 -5.11 -13.40
C PRO A 420 -24.34 -5.37 -13.68
N CYS A 421 -23.48 -4.78 -12.87
CA CYS A 421 -22.03 -5.01 -12.82
C CYS A 421 -21.51 -4.82 -11.38
N ALA A 422 -20.21 -5.02 -11.13
CA ALA A 422 -19.64 -4.91 -9.78
C ALA A 422 -19.92 -3.54 -9.13
N PHE A 423 -19.88 -2.44 -9.90
CA PHE A 423 -20.22 -1.10 -9.41
C PHE A 423 -21.69 -1.00 -8.97
N THR A 424 -22.63 -1.49 -9.78
CA THR A 424 -24.06 -1.40 -9.42
C THR A 424 -24.35 -2.23 -8.17
N VAL A 425 -23.75 -3.42 -8.07
CA VAL A 425 -23.91 -4.31 -6.91
C VAL A 425 -23.44 -3.61 -5.63
N ILE A 426 -22.22 -3.05 -5.62
CA ILE A 426 -21.68 -2.43 -4.41
C ILE A 426 -22.40 -1.12 -4.04
N SER A 427 -22.96 -0.42 -5.03
CA SER A 427 -23.76 0.80 -4.82
C SER A 427 -25.22 0.53 -4.47
N SER A 428 -25.73 -0.68 -4.70
CA SER A 428 -27.15 -1.01 -4.52
C SER A 428 -27.67 -0.72 -3.10
N PRO A 429 -26.93 -1.00 -2.01
CA PRO A 429 -27.37 -0.65 -0.66
C PRO A 429 -27.55 0.86 -0.42
N LEU A 430 -26.99 1.72 -1.28
CA LEU A 430 -27.13 3.16 -1.20
C LEU A 430 -28.40 3.68 -1.88
N GLU A 431 -29.10 2.85 -2.65
CA GLU A 431 -30.33 3.21 -3.39
C GLU A 431 -30.21 4.53 -4.18
N LEU A 432 -29.06 4.76 -4.81
CA LEU A 432 -28.78 6.00 -5.55
C LEU A 432 -29.74 6.22 -6.73
N ASP A 433 -30.35 5.15 -7.25
CA ASP A 433 -31.39 5.18 -8.28
C ASP A 433 -32.73 5.78 -7.79
N LYS A 434 -32.95 5.80 -6.47
CA LYS A 434 -34.15 6.36 -5.83
C LYS A 434 -33.93 7.76 -5.24
N LYS A 435 -32.70 8.28 -5.34
CA LYS A 435 -32.29 9.56 -4.74
C LYS A 435 -32.10 10.62 -5.83
N ASN A 436 -32.22 11.90 -5.45
CA ASN A 436 -31.87 13.03 -6.31
C ASN A 436 -30.36 13.26 -6.29
N VAL A 437 -29.64 12.56 -7.16
CA VAL A 437 -28.18 12.67 -7.29
C VAL A 437 -27.80 13.66 -8.38
N HIS A 438 -26.94 14.64 -8.06
CA HIS A 438 -26.50 15.66 -9.02
C HIS A 438 -25.05 16.08 -8.79
N TRP A 439 -24.40 16.53 -9.86
CA TRP A 439 -23.01 17.02 -9.88
C TRP A 439 -22.89 18.53 -9.68
#